data_AF-A0A0A9YF06-F1
#
_entry.id   AF-A0A0A9YF06-F1
#
_cell.length_a   1.000
_cell.length_b   1.000
_cell.length_c   1.000
_cell.angle_alpha   90.00
_cell.angle_beta   90.00
_cell.angle_gamma   90.00
#
_symmetry.space_group_name_H-M   'P 1'
#
loop_
_entity.id
_entity.type
_entity.pdbx_description
1 polymer ?
#
loop_
_entity_poly.entity_id
_entity_poly.type
_entity_poly.pdbx_seq_one_letter_code
_entity_poly.pdbx_strand_id
1 'polypeptide(L)'
;LNDMRGYDELIADITELKNKLKELEERQFKSWTDKMLIALKANEFRFATTDSVVYFQSEKLLQVNFSDKLFDLINDTRKLTAYGFTVDQRVVDAASKAKQFLEQAKLLFQVASFHNTMSERIVTSQSPMMLNSARELARLVQTERSVAWENSREVNDYIKRMQAAVENLANENNRLVNYHSIVMRKVETLALAPVSDFIKQNDVWLRTLSEIRSVVEEVEEKFSD
;
A
#
# COMPACT_ATOMS: atom_id res chain seq x y z
N LEU A 1 35.88 -41.12 27.92
CA LEU A 1 34.77 -40.18 27.72
C LEU A 1 33.43 -40.73 28.23
N ASN A 2 33.26 -42.05 28.38
CA ASN A 2 32.02 -42.70 28.87
C ASN A 2 31.88 -42.81 30.40
N ASP A 3 32.64 -42.07 31.21
CA ASP A 3 32.56 -42.24 32.67
C ASP A 3 32.97 -40.97 33.44
N MET A 4 32.29 -39.86 33.14
CA MET A 4 32.30 -38.70 34.01
C MET A 4 31.05 -38.76 34.89
N ARG A 5 31.22 -38.80 36.21
CA ARG A 5 30.12 -38.68 37.18
C ARG A 5 29.26 -37.46 36.83
N GLY A 6 27.97 -37.69 36.55
CA GLY A 6 27.01 -36.65 36.13
C GLY A 6 26.73 -36.60 34.62
N TYR A 7 27.45 -37.37 33.78
CA TYR A 7 27.16 -37.46 32.35
C TYR A 7 25.81 -38.14 32.09
N ASP A 8 25.48 -39.19 32.84
CA ASP A 8 24.18 -39.88 32.72
C ASP A 8 23.01 -39.01 33.19
N GLU A 9 23.22 -38.21 34.23
CA GLU A 9 22.24 -37.23 34.73
C GLU A 9 22.01 -36.11 33.70
N LEU A 10 23.09 -35.58 33.11
CA LEU A 10 23.00 -34.61 32.02
C LEU A 10 22.31 -35.18 30.77
N ILE A 11 22.57 -36.45 30.40
CA ILE A 11 21.86 -37.10 29.29
C ILE A 11 20.38 -37.27 29.61
N ALA A 12 20.04 -37.65 30.84
CA ALA A 12 18.65 -37.76 31.28
C ALA A 12 17.93 -36.41 31.16
N ASP A 13 18.54 -35.32 31.65
CA ASP A 13 18.02 -33.97 31.57
C ASP A 13 17.86 -33.49 30.12
N ILE A 14 18.86 -33.71 29.27
CA ILE A 14 18.79 -33.36 27.83
C ILE A 14 17.68 -34.15 27.14
N THR A 15 17.50 -35.42 27.49
CA THR A 15 16.46 -36.27 26.92
C THR A 15 15.08 -35.82 27.37
N GLU A 16 14.91 -35.48 28.65
CA GLU A 16 13.67 -34.92 29.17
C GLU A 16 13.33 -33.58 28.51
N LEU A 17 14.31 -32.67 28.40
CA LEU A 17 14.14 -31.39 27.72
C LEU A 17 13.75 -31.58 26.25
N LYS A 18 14.39 -32.52 25.55
CA LYS A 18 14.07 -32.86 24.16
C LYS A 18 12.64 -33.38 24.01
N ASN A 19 12.18 -34.22 24.94
CA ASN A 19 10.81 -34.72 24.93
C ASN A 19 9.80 -33.61 25.20
N LYS A 20 10.06 -32.76 26.21
CA LYS A 20 9.24 -31.58 26.48
C LYS A 20 9.16 -30.64 25.27
N LEU A 21 10.28 -30.42 24.57
CA LEU A 21 10.32 -29.58 23.37
C LEU A 21 9.43 -30.16 22.26
N LYS A 22 9.51 -31.48 22.02
CA LYS A 22 8.65 -32.16 21.04
C LYS A 22 7.16 -32.06 21.40
N GLU A 23 6.82 -32.27 22.66
CA GLU A 23 5.43 -32.14 23.13
C GLU A 23 4.90 -30.72 22.94
N LEU A 24 5.72 -29.70 23.20
CA LEU A 24 5.37 -28.31 22.96
C LEU A 24 5.20 -28.01 21.47
N GLU A 25 6.09 -28.54 20.62
CA GLU A 25 6.03 -28.42 19.17
C GLU A 25 4.74 -29.03 18.60
N GLU A 26 4.42 -30.27 18.97
CA GLU A 26 3.20 -30.96 18.56
C GLU A 26 1.94 -30.24 19.03
N ARG A 27 1.93 -29.75 20.28
CA ARG A 27 0.81 -28.98 20.84
C ARG A 27 0.60 -27.67 20.11
N GLN A 28 1.68 -26.95 19.81
CA GLN A 28 1.62 -25.68 19.12
C GLN A 28 1.14 -25.86 17.68
N PHE A 29 1.65 -26.89 16.98
CA PHE A 29 1.21 -27.23 15.62
C PHE A 29 -0.27 -27.62 15.57
N LYS A 30 -0.73 -28.43 16.53
CA LYS A 30 -2.15 -28.79 16.64
C LYS A 30 -3.03 -27.57 16.90
N SER A 31 -2.64 -26.71 17.85
CA SER A 31 -3.35 -25.46 18.16
C SER A 31 -3.45 -24.54 16.94
N TRP A 32 -2.37 -24.41 16.17
CA TRP A 32 -2.39 -23.65 14.91
C TRP A 32 -3.35 -24.28 13.89
N THR A 33 -3.28 -25.60 13.70
CA THR A 33 -4.14 -26.32 12.75
C THR A 33 -5.63 -26.14 13.09
N ASP A 34 -5.99 -26.29 14.36
CA ASP A 34 -7.36 -26.11 14.82
C ASP A 34 -7.86 -24.67 14.56
N LYS A 35 -7.01 -23.66 14.84
CA LYS A 35 -7.33 -22.26 14.54
C LYS A 35 -7.54 -22.02 13.04
N MET A 36 -6.68 -22.55 12.18
CA MET A 36 -6.81 -22.41 10.74
C MET A 36 -8.08 -23.09 10.21
N LEU A 37 -8.41 -24.28 10.71
CA LEU A 37 -9.64 -24.97 10.33
C LEU A 37 -10.90 -24.25 10.81
N ILE A 38 -10.88 -23.65 12.01
CA ILE A 38 -11.97 -22.80 12.50
C ILE A 38 -12.14 -21.58 11.60
N ALA A 39 -11.04 -20.87 11.28
CA ALA A 39 -11.09 -19.68 10.42
C ALA A 39 -11.53 -20.01 8.98
N LEU A 40 -11.16 -21.19 8.44
CA LEU A 40 -11.68 -21.70 7.17
C LEU A 40 -13.20 -21.95 7.21
N LYS A 41 -13.70 -22.55 8.29
CA LYS A 41 -15.15 -22.77 8.50
C LYS A 41 -15.91 -21.46 8.68
N ALA A 42 -15.31 -20.50 9.39
CA ALA A 42 -15.84 -19.16 9.60
C ALA A 42 -15.73 -18.27 8.35
N ASN A 43 -15.21 -18.81 7.24
CA ASN A 43 -15.13 -18.14 5.95
C ASN A 43 -14.19 -16.92 5.94
N GLU A 44 -13.29 -16.80 6.92
CA GLU A 44 -12.39 -15.65 7.09
C GLU A 44 -11.31 -15.55 5.99
N PHE A 45 -11.05 -16.67 5.31
CA PHE A 45 -10.06 -16.75 4.22
C PHE A 45 -10.70 -16.78 2.83
N ARG A 46 -12.01 -16.59 2.70
CA ARG A 46 -12.59 -16.42 1.38
C ARG A 46 -12.26 -15.03 0.87
N PHE A 47 -11.70 -14.98 -0.34
CA PHE A 47 -11.83 -13.80 -1.17
C PHE A 47 -13.32 -13.48 -1.23
N ALA A 48 -13.69 -12.24 -0.97
CA ALA A 48 -15.05 -11.81 -1.19
C ALA A 48 -15.30 -11.87 -2.71
N THR A 49 -15.75 -13.03 -3.20
CA THR A 49 -15.96 -13.32 -4.63
C THR A 49 -17.05 -12.45 -5.24
N THR A 50 -17.85 -11.80 -4.40
CA THR A 50 -18.88 -10.83 -4.79
C THR A 50 -18.50 -9.38 -4.57
N ASP A 51 -17.41 -9.10 -3.84
CA ASP A 51 -17.02 -7.73 -3.52
C ASP A 51 -15.82 -7.29 -4.35
N SER A 52 -15.82 -6.01 -4.69
CA SER A 52 -14.71 -5.37 -5.39
C SER A 52 -13.38 -5.61 -4.70
N VAL A 53 -12.32 -5.86 -5.49
CA VAL A 53 -10.93 -5.98 -5.01
C VAL A 53 -10.45 -4.72 -4.26
N VAL A 54 -11.05 -3.57 -4.56
CA VAL A 54 -10.75 -2.28 -3.93
C VAL A 54 -12.05 -1.53 -3.60
N TYR A 55 -12.11 -0.91 -2.43
CA TYR A 55 -13.25 -0.09 -2.01
C TYR A 55 -12.81 1.15 -1.23
N PHE A 56 -13.71 2.12 -1.12
CA PHE A 56 -13.54 3.28 -0.25
C PHE A 56 -14.17 3.03 1.12
N GLN A 57 -13.40 3.12 2.20
CA GLN A 57 -13.91 2.94 3.56
C GLN A 57 -14.72 4.15 4.05
N SER A 58 -14.21 5.36 3.81
CA SER A 58 -14.79 6.63 4.29
C SER A 58 -14.75 7.69 3.20
N GLU A 59 -15.14 7.32 1.97
CA GLU A 59 -15.09 8.10 0.72
C GLU A 59 -13.70 8.61 0.26
N LYS A 60 -12.71 8.64 1.16
CA LYS A 60 -11.35 9.12 0.89
C LYS A 60 -10.26 8.08 1.06
N LEU A 61 -10.49 7.06 1.89
CA LEU A 61 -9.48 6.02 2.16
C LEU A 61 -9.71 4.82 1.26
N LEU A 62 -8.74 4.56 0.40
CA LEU A 62 -8.71 3.38 -0.45
C LEU A 62 -8.25 2.19 0.38
N GLN A 63 -9.05 1.12 0.39
CA GLN A 63 -8.70 -0.16 1.01
C GLN A 63 -8.79 -1.29 -0.02
N VAL A 64 -7.88 -2.24 0.14
CA VAL A 64 -7.83 -3.46 -0.66
C VAL A 64 -8.59 -4.55 0.10
N ASN A 65 -9.49 -5.24 -0.59
CA ASN A 65 -10.23 -6.36 -0.03
C ASN A 65 -9.35 -7.62 -0.01
N PHE A 66 -8.29 -7.59 0.78
CA PHE A 66 -7.37 -8.71 0.99
C PHE A 66 -6.93 -8.71 2.45
N SER A 67 -7.38 -9.70 3.22
CA SER A 67 -7.12 -9.75 4.67
C SER A 67 -5.65 -10.03 4.99
N ASP A 68 -5.11 -9.36 6.02
CA ASP A 68 -3.79 -9.66 6.59
C ASP A 68 -3.65 -11.14 6.99
N LYS A 69 -4.75 -11.75 7.45
CA LYS A 69 -4.81 -13.17 7.80
C LYS A 69 -4.48 -14.10 6.60
N LEU A 70 -4.72 -13.67 5.36
CA LEU A 70 -4.34 -14.43 4.17
C LEU A 70 -2.83 -14.40 3.93
N PHE A 71 -2.16 -13.29 4.23
CA PHE A 71 -0.71 -13.22 4.17
C PHE A 71 -0.07 -14.14 5.21
N ASP A 72 -0.61 -14.14 6.43
CA ASP A 72 -0.16 -15.04 7.50
C ASP A 72 -0.39 -16.50 7.10
N LEU A 73 -1.56 -16.84 6.58
CA LEU A 73 -1.89 -18.19 6.11
C LEU A 73 -0.89 -18.70 5.05
N ILE A 74 -0.57 -17.87 4.04
CA ILE A 74 0.40 -18.23 2.98
C ILE A 74 1.78 -18.45 3.59
N ASN A 75 2.22 -17.55 4.47
CA ASN A 75 3.54 -17.61 5.08
C ASN A 75 3.68 -18.80 6.04
N ASP A 76 2.69 -19.03 6.88
CA ASP A 76 2.66 -20.12 7.85
C ASP A 76 2.64 -21.48 7.15
N THR A 77 1.75 -21.65 6.16
CA THR A 77 1.68 -22.90 5.38
C THR A 77 3.02 -23.19 4.70
N ARG A 78 3.68 -22.18 4.13
CA ARG A 78 5.00 -22.32 3.51
C ARG A 78 6.08 -22.71 4.52
N LYS A 79 6.13 -22.04 5.68
CA LYS A 79 7.12 -22.30 6.73
C LYS A 79 6.95 -23.69 7.34
N LEU A 80 5.72 -24.06 7.68
CA LEU A 80 5.41 -25.36 8.27
C LEU A 80 5.73 -26.52 7.32
N THR A 81 5.41 -26.35 6.03
CA THR A 81 5.79 -27.33 5.00
C THR A 81 7.32 -27.44 4.89
N ALA A 82 8.05 -26.31 4.94
CA ALA A 82 9.51 -26.31 4.89
C ALA A 82 10.16 -26.95 6.13
N TYR A 83 9.52 -26.87 7.30
CA TYR A 83 9.96 -27.56 8.52
C TYR A 83 9.60 -29.04 8.55
N GLY A 84 8.89 -29.56 7.54
CA GLY A 84 8.52 -30.97 7.44
C GLY A 84 7.22 -31.35 8.14
N PHE A 85 6.41 -30.38 8.56
CA PHE A 85 5.07 -30.67 9.10
C PHE A 85 4.09 -31.03 7.99
N THR A 86 3.21 -31.98 8.29
CA THR A 86 2.13 -32.38 7.37
C THR A 86 0.92 -31.47 7.62
N VAL A 87 0.81 -30.40 6.84
CA VAL A 87 -0.32 -29.45 6.92
C VAL A 87 -1.56 -30.06 6.27
N ASP A 88 -2.74 -29.81 6.84
CA ASP A 88 -4.04 -30.26 6.29
C ASP A 88 -4.25 -29.74 4.87
N GLN A 89 -4.65 -30.61 3.95
CA GLN A 89 -4.82 -30.29 2.52
C GLN A 89 -5.76 -29.10 2.30
N ARG A 90 -6.81 -28.95 3.11
CA ARG A 90 -7.78 -27.84 2.98
C ARG A 90 -7.12 -26.48 3.23
N VAL A 91 -6.18 -26.44 4.16
CA VAL A 91 -5.38 -25.24 4.49
C VAL A 91 -4.40 -24.96 3.36
N VAL A 92 -3.75 -26.00 2.83
CA VAL A 92 -2.84 -25.88 1.68
C VAL A 92 -3.56 -25.38 0.43
N ASP A 93 -4.77 -25.87 0.14
CA ASP A 93 -5.57 -25.45 -1.01
C ASP A 93 -5.99 -23.99 -0.89
N ALA A 94 -6.44 -23.57 0.30
CA ALA A 94 -6.79 -22.18 0.58
C ALA A 94 -5.58 -21.25 0.44
N ALA A 95 -4.43 -21.63 1.02
CA ALA A 95 -3.19 -20.88 0.90
C ALA A 95 -2.71 -20.79 -0.55
N SER A 96 -2.84 -21.88 -1.32
CA SER A 96 -2.45 -21.93 -2.74
C SER A 96 -3.34 -21.04 -3.60
N LYS A 97 -4.66 -21.01 -3.34
CA LYS A 97 -5.58 -20.08 -4.01
C LYS A 97 -5.24 -18.63 -3.67
N ALA A 98 -4.92 -18.32 -2.41
CA ALA A 98 -4.52 -16.97 -1.99
C ALA A 98 -3.19 -16.53 -2.60
N LYS A 99 -2.24 -17.45 -2.71
CA LYS A 99 -0.94 -17.21 -3.31
C LYS A 99 -1.04 -16.75 -4.77
N GLN A 100 -2.06 -17.19 -5.52
CA GLN A 100 -2.25 -16.78 -6.93
C GLN A 100 -2.53 -15.28 -7.10
N PHE A 101 -3.11 -14.66 -6.07
CA PHE A 101 -3.49 -13.24 -6.05
C PHE A 101 -2.54 -12.38 -5.20
N LEU A 102 -1.54 -12.99 -4.57
CA LEU A 102 -0.66 -12.32 -3.62
C LEU A 102 0.12 -11.16 -4.24
N GLU A 103 0.66 -11.34 -5.44
CA GLU A 103 1.41 -10.29 -6.13
C GLU A 103 0.48 -9.15 -6.56
N GLN A 104 -0.71 -9.47 -7.06
CA GLN A 104 -1.75 -8.50 -7.40
C GLN A 104 -2.20 -7.70 -6.18
N ALA A 105 -2.40 -8.37 -5.04
CA ALA A 105 -2.76 -7.72 -3.79
C ALA A 105 -1.69 -6.74 -3.32
N LYS A 106 -0.40 -7.13 -3.36
CA LYS A 106 0.71 -6.24 -3.02
C LYS A 106 0.72 -4.98 -3.90
N LEU A 107 0.50 -5.11 -5.20
CA LEU A 107 0.42 -3.97 -6.11
C LEU A 107 -0.76 -3.05 -5.76
N LEU A 108 -1.94 -3.61 -5.48
CA LEU A 108 -3.10 -2.83 -5.03
C LEU A 108 -2.84 -2.12 -3.69
N PHE A 109 -2.13 -2.76 -2.75
CA PHE A 109 -1.74 -2.11 -1.49
C PHE A 109 -0.81 -0.93 -1.73
N GLN A 110 0.13 -1.04 -2.66
CA GLN A 110 1.00 0.08 -3.04
C GLN A 110 0.19 1.24 -3.63
N VAL A 111 -0.73 0.94 -4.55
CA VAL A 111 -1.64 1.94 -5.13
C VAL A 111 -2.51 2.61 -4.07
N ALA A 112 -3.08 1.82 -3.15
CA ALA A 112 -3.92 2.32 -2.06
C ALA A 112 -3.13 3.20 -1.08
N SER A 113 -1.94 2.75 -0.67
CA SER A 113 -1.05 3.54 0.19
C SER A 113 -0.66 4.85 -0.49
N PHE A 114 -0.38 4.81 -1.79
CA PHE A 114 -0.01 6.00 -2.54
C PHE A 114 -1.16 7.00 -2.59
N HIS A 115 -2.38 6.56 -2.92
CA HIS A 115 -3.58 7.38 -2.88
C HIS A 115 -3.80 8.01 -1.50
N ASN A 116 -3.73 7.21 -0.43
CA ASN A 116 -4.02 7.66 0.93
C ASN A 116 -3.00 8.70 1.43
N THR A 117 -1.73 8.54 1.05
CA THR A 117 -0.66 9.52 1.37
C THR A 117 -0.66 10.74 0.44
N MET A 118 -1.35 10.70 -0.70
CA MET A 118 -1.36 11.82 -1.64
C MET A 118 -2.02 13.05 -1.02
N SER A 119 -3.10 12.87 -0.26
CA SER A 119 -3.79 13.95 0.46
C SER A 119 -2.88 14.79 1.35
N GLU A 120 -1.79 14.19 1.89
CA GLU A 120 -0.81 14.89 2.72
C GLU A 120 0.24 15.67 1.90
N ARG A 121 0.42 15.31 0.64
CA ARG A 121 1.41 15.90 -0.28
C ARG A 121 0.84 17.01 -1.17
N ILE A 122 -0.47 17.17 -1.18
CA ILE A 122 -1.15 18.18 -2.00
C ILE A 122 -1.08 19.53 -1.29
N VAL A 123 -0.64 20.56 -2.02
CA VAL A 123 -0.68 21.95 -1.53
C VAL A 123 -2.14 22.39 -1.43
N THR A 124 -2.60 22.81 -0.25
CA THR A 124 -4.00 23.14 0.02
C THR A 124 -4.59 24.16 -0.97
N SER A 125 -3.82 25.17 -1.38
CA SER A 125 -4.26 26.18 -2.34
C SER A 125 -4.40 25.67 -3.78
N GLN A 126 -3.76 24.54 -4.11
CA GLN A 126 -3.81 23.90 -5.44
C GLN A 126 -4.72 22.66 -5.47
N SER A 127 -5.25 22.24 -4.33
CA SER A 127 -6.17 21.10 -4.21
C SER A 127 -7.34 21.12 -5.22
N PRO A 128 -8.00 22.27 -5.51
CA PRO A 128 -9.06 22.31 -6.51
C PRO A 128 -8.60 21.95 -7.93
N MET A 129 -7.35 22.25 -8.30
CA MET A 129 -6.79 21.98 -9.64
C MET A 129 -6.56 20.48 -9.89
N MET A 130 -6.52 19.67 -8.83
CA MET A 130 -6.35 18.21 -8.93
C MET A 130 -7.67 17.44 -8.92
N LEU A 131 -8.81 18.15 -8.83
CA LEU A 131 -10.10 17.52 -8.61
C LEU A 131 -10.51 16.59 -9.77
N ASN A 132 -10.15 16.91 -11.00
CA ASN A 132 -10.48 16.11 -12.17
C ASN A 132 -9.76 14.76 -12.18
N SER A 133 -8.46 14.76 -11.92
CA SER A 133 -7.68 13.53 -11.82
C SER A 133 -8.10 12.69 -10.62
N ALA A 134 -8.44 13.33 -9.50
CA ALA A 134 -9.02 12.64 -8.34
C ALA A 134 -10.40 12.02 -8.67
N ARG A 135 -11.23 12.71 -9.47
CA ARG A 135 -12.53 12.18 -9.94
C ARG A 135 -12.37 11.01 -10.88
N GLU A 136 -11.43 11.03 -11.82
CA GLU A 136 -11.18 9.89 -12.71
C GLU A 136 -10.77 8.65 -11.91
N LEU A 137 -9.91 8.80 -10.91
CA LEU A 137 -9.56 7.70 -10.01
C LEU A 137 -10.78 7.20 -9.21
N ALA A 138 -11.59 8.11 -8.66
CA ALA A 138 -12.81 7.74 -7.95
C ALA A 138 -13.81 7.01 -8.87
N ARG A 139 -13.91 7.44 -10.14
CA ARG A 139 -14.76 6.82 -11.16
C ARG A 139 -14.29 5.41 -11.50
N LEU A 140 -12.98 5.18 -11.62
CA LEU A 140 -12.41 3.84 -11.84
C LEU A 140 -12.78 2.89 -10.69
N VAL A 141 -12.68 3.34 -9.44
CA VAL A 141 -13.05 2.52 -8.27
C VAL A 141 -14.56 2.28 -8.18
N GLN A 142 -15.40 3.24 -8.61
CA GLN A 142 -16.86 3.11 -8.57
C GLN A 142 -17.44 2.29 -9.73
N THR A 143 -16.87 2.42 -10.92
CA THR A 143 -17.37 1.76 -12.14
C THR A 143 -16.98 0.28 -12.18
N GLU A 144 -15.84 -0.06 -11.59
CA GLU A 144 -15.28 -1.41 -11.63
C GLU A 144 -15.52 -2.19 -10.33
N ARG A 145 -16.61 -1.89 -9.64
CA ARG A 145 -17.04 -2.62 -8.43
C ARG A 145 -17.28 -4.12 -8.65
N SER A 146 -17.35 -4.56 -9.91
CA SER A 146 -17.53 -5.96 -10.30
C SER A 146 -16.23 -6.76 -10.39
N VAL A 147 -15.06 -6.11 -10.34
CA VAL A 147 -13.78 -6.83 -10.45
C VAL A 147 -13.54 -7.57 -9.14
N ALA A 148 -13.70 -8.89 -9.18
CA ALA A 148 -13.51 -9.80 -8.05
C ALA A 148 -12.23 -10.65 -8.21
N TRP A 149 -11.77 -11.23 -7.10
CA TRP A 149 -10.63 -12.14 -7.02
C TRP A 149 -10.87 -13.54 -7.64
N GLU A 150 -11.50 -13.58 -8.82
CA GLU A 150 -11.75 -14.81 -9.57
C GLU A 150 -10.92 -14.84 -10.86
N ASN A 151 -10.84 -13.69 -11.54
CA ASN A 151 -10.18 -13.57 -12.83
C ASN A 151 -8.87 -12.79 -12.71
N SER A 152 -7.75 -13.52 -12.64
CA SER A 152 -6.41 -12.93 -12.53
C SER A 152 -6.08 -11.95 -13.67
N ARG A 153 -6.60 -12.17 -14.89
CA ARG A 153 -6.38 -11.25 -16.02
C ARG A 153 -7.10 -9.93 -15.81
N GLU A 154 -8.38 -9.99 -15.45
CA GLU A 154 -9.20 -8.80 -15.20
C GLU A 154 -8.66 -7.96 -14.04
N VAL A 155 -8.24 -8.61 -12.95
CA VAL A 155 -7.58 -7.95 -11.81
C VAL A 155 -6.28 -7.27 -12.26
N ASN A 156 -5.46 -7.91 -13.10
CA ASN A 156 -4.23 -7.30 -13.61
C ASN A 156 -4.50 -6.09 -14.52
N ASP A 157 -5.50 -6.15 -15.38
CA ASP A 157 -5.86 -5.03 -16.26
C ASP A 157 -6.48 -3.88 -15.47
N TYR A 158 -7.20 -4.18 -14.39
CA TYR A 158 -7.65 -3.18 -13.42
C TYR A 158 -6.47 -2.52 -12.68
N ILE A 159 -5.51 -3.31 -12.18
CA ILE A 159 -4.31 -2.81 -11.51
C ILE A 159 -3.55 -1.84 -12.41
N LYS A 160 -3.34 -2.17 -13.69
CA LYS A 160 -2.64 -1.28 -14.63
C LYS A 160 -3.36 0.06 -14.81
N ARG A 161 -4.69 0.06 -14.92
CA ARG A 161 -5.49 1.29 -15.04
C ARG A 161 -5.43 2.12 -13.76
N MET A 162 -5.52 1.48 -12.60
CA MET A 162 -5.37 2.14 -11.30
C MET A 162 -3.98 2.75 -11.12
N GLN A 163 -2.92 2.01 -11.49
CA GLN A 163 -1.54 2.52 -11.47
C GLN A 163 -1.39 3.73 -12.38
N ALA A 164 -1.88 3.67 -13.63
CA ALA A 164 -1.81 4.78 -14.57
C ALA A 164 -2.54 6.03 -14.05
N ALA A 165 -3.74 5.87 -13.48
CA ALA A 165 -4.50 6.98 -12.91
C ALA A 165 -3.79 7.62 -11.71
N VAL A 166 -3.21 6.78 -10.85
CA VAL A 166 -2.45 7.23 -9.68
C VAL A 166 -1.14 7.92 -10.07
N GLU A 167 -0.42 7.40 -11.07
CA GLU A 167 0.77 8.03 -11.64
C GLU A 167 0.44 9.37 -12.30
N ASN A 168 -0.69 9.48 -13.01
CA ASN A 168 -1.12 10.75 -13.57
C ASN A 168 -1.36 11.80 -12.47
N LEU A 169 -2.10 11.43 -11.42
CA LEU A 169 -2.34 12.27 -10.26
C LEU A 169 -1.03 12.71 -9.58
N ALA A 170 -0.06 11.80 -9.47
CA ALA A 170 1.25 12.07 -8.92
C ALA A 170 2.03 13.11 -9.75
N ASN A 171 2.04 12.93 -11.06
CA ASN A 171 2.75 13.79 -11.99
C ASN A 171 2.16 15.19 -12.00
N GLU A 172 0.83 15.31 -11.96
CA GLU A 172 0.13 16.58 -11.81
C GLU A 172 0.47 17.26 -10.49
N ASN A 173 0.42 16.53 -9.36
CA ASN A 173 0.80 17.09 -8.07
C ASN A 173 2.24 17.60 -8.07
N ASN A 174 3.19 16.81 -8.58
CA ASN A 174 4.60 17.21 -8.64
C ASN A 174 4.81 18.47 -9.49
N ARG A 175 4.06 18.61 -10.60
CA ARG A 175 4.09 19.82 -11.43
C ARG A 175 3.54 21.02 -10.66
N LEU A 176 2.39 20.87 -10.01
CA LEU A 176 1.76 21.94 -9.21
C LEU A 176 2.66 22.39 -8.06
N VAL A 177 3.27 21.45 -7.32
CA VAL A 177 4.26 21.71 -6.27
C VAL A 177 5.47 22.46 -6.84
N ASN A 178 5.95 22.09 -8.03
CA ASN A 178 7.06 22.79 -8.68
C ASN A 178 6.67 24.23 -9.07
N TYR A 179 5.52 24.43 -9.69
CA TYR A 179 5.01 25.78 -10.01
C TYR A 179 4.86 26.62 -8.73
N HIS A 180 4.30 26.04 -7.66
CA HIS A 180 4.19 26.69 -6.36
C HIS A 180 5.56 27.12 -5.83
N SER A 181 6.55 26.22 -5.87
CA SER A 181 7.92 26.48 -5.40
C SER A 181 8.62 27.58 -6.21
N ILE A 182 8.40 27.61 -7.53
CA ILE A 182 8.94 28.65 -8.42
C ILE A 182 8.34 30.01 -8.06
N VAL A 183 7.02 30.09 -7.92
CA VAL A 183 6.33 31.33 -7.54
C VAL A 183 6.76 31.80 -6.16
N MET A 184 6.80 30.90 -5.17
CA MET A 184 7.25 31.21 -3.80
C MET A 184 8.65 31.82 -3.79
N ARG A 185 9.61 31.21 -4.51
CA ARG A 185 10.98 31.74 -4.58
C ARG A 185 11.05 33.14 -5.20
N LYS A 186 10.24 33.40 -6.23
CA LYS A 186 10.15 34.73 -6.85
C LYS A 186 9.56 35.75 -5.87
N VAL A 187 8.49 35.38 -5.15
CA VAL A 187 7.88 36.23 -4.12
C VAL A 187 8.86 36.50 -2.98
N GLU A 188 9.61 35.50 -2.50
CA GLU A 188 10.64 35.68 -1.48
C GLU A 188 11.75 36.63 -1.93
N THR A 189 12.18 36.52 -3.19
CA THR A 189 13.19 37.43 -3.78
C THR A 189 12.71 38.88 -3.73
N LEU A 190 11.43 39.12 -4.04
CA LEU A 190 10.82 40.44 -3.98
C LEU A 190 10.58 40.92 -2.54
N ALA A 191 10.19 40.03 -1.63
CA ALA A 191 9.87 40.36 -0.24
C ALA A 191 11.11 40.64 0.61
N LEU A 192 12.24 40.00 0.30
CA LEU A 192 13.52 40.21 0.99
C LEU A 192 14.30 41.41 0.42
N ALA A 193 13.85 41.98 -0.71
CA ALA A 193 14.47 43.18 -1.27
C ALA A 193 14.20 44.41 -0.37
N PRO A 194 15.21 45.24 -0.06
CA PRO A 194 15.01 46.45 0.74
C PRO A 194 14.00 47.39 0.07
N VAL A 195 13.07 47.97 0.84
CA VAL A 195 12.07 48.91 0.32
C VAL A 195 12.72 50.14 -0.36
N SER A 196 13.93 50.52 0.08
CA SER A 196 14.73 51.59 -0.53
C SER A 196 15.20 51.29 -1.95
N ASP A 197 15.27 50.01 -2.34
CA ASP A 197 15.67 49.56 -3.66
C ASP A 197 14.50 49.49 -4.65
N PHE A 198 13.25 49.63 -4.21
CA PHE A 198 12.08 49.58 -5.10
C PHE A 198 12.14 50.60 -6.25
N ILE A 199 12.57 51.83 -5.95
CA ILE A 199 12.70 52.90 -6.95
C ILE A 199 13.89 52.65 -7.89
N LYS A 200 14.95 51.97 -7.41
CA LYS A 200 16.16 51.68 -8.19
C LYS A 200 16.07 50.38 -9.00
N GLN A 201 15.24 49.43 -8.57
CA GLN A 201 15.11 48.10 -9.15
C GLN A 201 13.72 47.85 -9.76
N ASN A 202 13.03 48.91 -10.19
CA ASN A 202 11.68 48.82 -10.78
C ASN A 202 11.63 47.83 -11.96
N ASP A 203 12.66 47.81 -12.82
CA ASP A 203 12.76 46.87 -13.94
C ASP A 203 12.83 45.40 -13.49
N VAL A 204 13.51 45.11 -12.37
CA VAL A 204 13.61 43.76 -11.79
C VAL A 204 12.26 43.33 -11.24
N TRP A 205 11.54 44.25 -10.60
CA TRP A 205 10.18 44.02 -10.12
C TRP A 205 9.22 43.71 -11.26
N LEU A 206 9.17 44.56 -12.30
CA LEU A 206 8.32 44.35 -13.47
C LEU A 206 8.63 43.04 -14.17
N ARG A 207 9.92 42.72 -14.35
CA ARG A 207 10.35 41.45 -14.95
C ARG A 207 9.91 40.25 -14.10
N THR A 208 10.14 40.29 -12.79
CA THR A 208 9.78 39.17 -11.90
C THR A 208 8.27 38.97 -11.86
N LEU A 209 7.48 40.05 -11.85
CA LEU A 209 6.02 39.98 -11.94
C LEU A 209 5.55 39.42 -13.28
N SER A 210 6.18 39.80 -14.40
CA SER A 210 5.91 39.21 -15.71
C SER A 210 6.21 37.72 -15.74
N GLU A 211 7.29 37.27 -15.11
CA GLU A 211 7.64 35.86 -15.00
C GLU A 211 6.65 35.08 -14.12
N ILE A 212 6.18 35.66 -13.00
CA ILE A 212 5.12 35.05 -12.18
C ILE A 212 3.84 34.92 -12.99
N ARG A 213 3.45 35.99 -13.71
CA ARG A 213 2.25 35.98 -14.56
C ARG A 213 2.32 34.89 -15.62
N SER A 214 3.45 34.75 -16.30
CA SER A 214 3.65 33.68 -17.29
C SER A 214 3.52 32.27 -16.68
N VAL A 215 4.01 32.07 -15.45
CA VAL A 215 3.82 30.78 -14.75
C VAL A 215 2.34 30.54 -14.42
N VAL A 216 1.61 31.58 -13.99
CA VAL A 216 0.17 31.47 -13.72
C VAL A 216 -0.61 31.18 -14.99
N GLU A 217 -0.30 31.85 -16.10
CA GLU A 217 -0.91 31.61 -17.41
C GLU A 217 -0.67 30.16 -17.89
N GLU A 218 0.55 29.61 -17.70
CA GLU A 218 0.85 28.22 -18.03
C GLU A 218 0.07 27.22 -17.16
N VAL A 219 -0.14 27.54 -15.89
CA VAL A 219 -0.97 26.72 -14.99
C VAL A 219 -2.44 26.82 -15.38
N GLU A 220 -2.93 28.01 -15.71
CA GLU A 220 -4.31 28.25 -16.12
C GLU A 220 -4.65 27.49 -17.42
N GLU A 221 -3.75 27.47 -18.39
CA GLU A 221 -3.94 26.71 -19.66
C GLU A 221 -4.04 25.19 -19.43
N LYS A 222 -3.30 24.65 -18.44
CA LYS A 222 -3.21 23.20 -18.22
C LYS A 222 -4.20 22.65 -17.19
N PHE A 223 -4.66 23.49 -16.26
CA PHE A 223 -5.46 23.07 -15.11
C PHE A 223 -6.80 23.81 -14.99
N SER A 224 -7.12 24.72 -15.92
CA SER A 224 -8.50 25.20 -16.05
C SER A 224 -9.33 24.25 -16.87
N ASP A 225 -10.44 23.83 -16.28
CA ASP A 225 -11.66 23.41 -16.97
C ASP A 225 -12.61 24.61 -17.07
#